data_AF-A0A6A5T2F8-F1
#
_entry.id   AF-A0A6A5T2F8-F1
#
_cell.length_a   1.000
_cell.length_b   1.000
_cell.length_c   1.000
_cell.angle_alpha   90.00
_cell.angle_beta   90.00
_cell.angle_gamma   90.00
#
_symmetry.space_group_name_H-M   'P 1'
#
loop_
_entity.id
_entity.type
_entity.pdbx_description
1 polymer ?
#
loop_
_entity_poly.entity_id
_entity_poly.type
_entity_poly.pdbx_seq_one_letter_code
_entity_poly.pdbx_strand_id
1 'polypeptide(L)'
;MSPTYMVGLIWGRKLTVDEFLYTPSISDLAWGSWYRTASAANVKNINYLMVAQIENKGTLVLTRQALDTLAPKQSELSVWPGSEFAMGTKPGQALLGSPVGRWVGYFLMQHMNQLGGTKFLSK
;
A
#
# COMPACT_ATOMS: atom_id res chain seq x y z
N MET A 1 -0.30 -11.04 -9.09
CA MET A 1 1.17 -11.11 -9.36
C MET A 1 1.92 -11.64 -8.11
N SER A 2 2.94 -12.52 -8.23
CA SER A 2 3.66 -13.05 -7.05
C SER A 2 4.74 -12.08 -6.55
N PRO A 3 5.03 -12.01 -5.24
CA PRO A 3 6.08 -11.12 -4.71
C PRO A 3 7.46 -11.36 -5.34
N THR A 4 7.77 -12.62 -5.67
CA THR A 4 9.01 -13.02 -6.35
C THR A 4 9.17 -12.38 -7.73
N TYR A 5 8.09 -12.30 -8.51
CA TYR A 5 8.12 -11.65 -9.82
C TYR A 5 8.36 -10.14 -9.69
N MET A 6 7.71 -9.51 -8.71
CA MET A 6 7.91 -8.09 -8.41
C MET A 6 9.34 -7.77 -7.97
N VAL A 7 9.97 -8.62 -7.14
CA VAL A 7 11.35 -8.39 -6.70
C VAL A 7 12.31 -8.36 -7.89
N GLY A 8 12.13 -9.29 -8.83
CA GLY A 8 12.95 -9.33 -10.03
C GLY A 8 12.85 -8.07 -10.89
N LEU A 9 11.66 -7.49 -10.97
CA LEU A 9 11.43 -6.21 -11.65
C LEU A 9 12.05 -5.02 -10.90
N ILE A 10 11.89 -4.96 -9.57
CA ILE A 10 12.37 -3.83 -8.76
C ILE A 10 13.90 -3.84 -8.65
N TRP A 11 14.54 -5.01 -8.54
CA TRP A 11 15.99 -5.13 -8.39
C TRP A 11 16.74 -5.34 -9.70
N GLY A 12 16.03 -5.54 -10.82
CA GLY A 12 16.64 -5.74 -12.13
C GLY A 12 17.41 -7.06 -12.29
N ARG A 13 17.23 -8.02 -11.38
CA ARG A 13 17.86 -9.35 -11.43
C ARG A 13 16.95 -10.44 -10.87
N LYS A 14 17.10 -11.68 -11.32
CA LYS A 14 16.41 -12.83 -10.72
C LYS A 14 16.95 -13.12 -9.31
N LEU A 15 16.06 -13.60 -8.44
CA LEU A 15 16.39 -14.08 -7.09
C LEU A 15 17.18 -15.39 -7.15
N THR A 16 18.14 -15.56 -6.24
CA THR A 16 18.79 -16.86 -6.01
C THR A 16 17.87 -17.80 -5.21
N VAL A 17 18.18 -19.10 -5.19
CA VAL A 17 17.39 -20.11 -4.46
C VAL A 17 17.33 -19.81 -2.96
N ASP A 18 18.40 -19.27 -2.39
CA ASP A 18 18.46 -18.90 -0.98
C ASP A 18 17.61 -17.64 -0.69
N GLU A 19 17.61 -16.66 -1.61
CA GLU A 19 16.76 -15.47 -1.49
C GLU A 19 15.27 -15.79 -1.73
N PHE A 20 14.95 -16.89 -2.43
CA PHE A 20 13.58 -17.34 -2.68
C PHE A 20 12.87 -17.78 -1.39
N LEU A 21 13.59 -18.47 -0.50
CA LEU A 21 13.07 -18.86 0.82
C LEU A 21 12.79 -17.65 1.72
N TYR A 22 13.52 -16.55 1.50
CA TYR A 22 13.31 -15.26 2.14
C TYR A 22 12.60 -14.28 1.19
N THR A 23 11.44 -14.68 0.64
CA THR A 23 10.67 -13.75 -0.20
C THR A 23 10.22 -12.56 0.66
N PRO A 24 10.69 -11.34 0.38
CA PRO A 24 10.36 -10.17 1.20
C PRO A 24 8.88 -9.83 1.05
N SER A 25 8.28 -9.33 2.13
CA SER A 25 6.90 -8.86 2.08
C SER A 25 6.78 -7.63 1.16
N ILE A 26 5.56 -7.31 0.72
CA ILE A 26 5.36 -6.16 -0.15
C ILE A 26 5.69 -4.83 0.54
N SER A 27 5.56 -4.76 1.89
CA SER A 27 6.00 -3.61 2.68
C SER A 27 7.53 -3.46 2.65
N ASP A 28 8.27 -4.56 2.79
CA ASP A 28 9.74 -4.55 2.71
C ASP A 28 10.22 -4.11 1.32
N LEU A 29 9.52 -4.53 0.26
CA LEU A 29 9.83 -4.13 -1.11
C LEU A 29 9.57 -2.65 -1.35
N ALA A 30 8.43 -2.15 -0.89
CA ALA A 30 8.09 -0.73 -0.95
C ALA A 30 9.13 0.10 -0.17
N TRP A 31 9.55 -0.38 1.00
CA TRP A 31 10.59 0.26 1.80
C TRP A 31 11.94 0.28 1.08
N GLY A 32 12.36 -0.86 0.53
CA GLY A 32 13.62 -0.96 -0.21
C GLY A 32 13.64 -0.07 -1.46
N SER A 33 12.48 0.19 -2.08
CA SER A 33 12.35 1.13 -3.19
C SER A 33 12.42 2.58 -2.72
N TRP A 34 11.68 2.94 -1.66
CA TRP A 34 11.71 4.26 -1.06
C TRP A 34 13.10 4.63 -0.54
N TYR A 35 13.77 3.73 0.19
CA TYR A 35 15.09 3.95 0.77
C TYR A 35 16.18 4.16 -0.28
N ARG A 36 16.03 3.57 -1.47
CA ARG A 36 16.98 3.77 -2.58
C ARG A 36 16.76 5.08 -3.33
N THR A 37 15.52 5.55 -3.41
CA THR A 37 15.16 6.75 -4.17
C THR A 37 15.21 8.01 -3.30
N ALA A 38 14.89 7.89 -2.02
CA ALA A 38 15.04 8.97 -1.05
C ALA A 38 16.52 9.16 -0.71
N SER A 39 17.00 10.41 -0.74
CA SER A 39 18.30 10.73 -0.14
C SER A 39 18.26 10.46 1.36
N ALA A 40 19.43 10.19 1.98
CA ALA A 40 19.52 9.89 3.42
C ALA A 40 18.85 10.96 4.32
N ALA A 41 18.81 12.22 3.87
CA ALA A 41 18.14 13.32 4.57
C ALA A 41 16.59 13.29 4.44
N ASN A 42 16.06 12.66 3.39
CA ASN A 42 14.65 12.70 3.00
C ASN A 42 13.88 11.40 3.24
N VAL A 43 14.52 10.36 3.76
CA VAL A 43 13.85 9.07 4.08
C VAL A 43 12.61 9.26 4.98
N LYS A 44 12.62 10.30 5.83
CA LYS A 44 11.49 10.67 6.70
C LYS A 44 10.33 11.36 5.96
N ASN A 45 10.51 11.84 4.74
CA ASN A 45 9.54 12.66 4.02
C ASN A 45 8.58 11.84 3.13
N ILE A 46 8.09 10.70 3.64
CA ILE A 46 7.03 9.95 2.99
C ILE A 46 5.66 10.54 3.37
N ASN A 47 4.88 10.91 2.36
CA ASN A 47 3.58 11.58 2.51
C ASN A 47 2.43 10.81 1.86
N TYR A 48 2.71 10.03 0.82
CA TYR A 48 1.70 9.30 0.05
C TYR A 48 2.18 7.89 -0.25
N LEU A 49 1.26 6.93 -0.11
CA LEU A 49 1.44 5.55 -0.54
C LEU A 49 0.35 5.27 -1.55
N MET A 50 0.75 4.89 -2.76
CA MET A 50 -0.16 4.72 -3.89
C MET A 50 -0.20 3.26 -4.33
N VAL A 51 -1.39 2.79 -4.70
CA VAL A 51 -1.60 1.45 -5.24
C VAL A 51 -2.31 1.61 -6.57
N ALA A 52 -1.59 1.34 -7.66
CA ALA A 52 -2.10 1.56 -9.02
C ALA A 52 -3.06 0.46 -9.48
N GLN A 53 -2.89 -0.77 -9.00
CA GLN A 53 -3.69 -1.92 -9.44
C GLN A 53 -4.04 -2.84 -8.28
N ILE A 54 -5.33 -3.13 -8.12
CA ILE A 54 -5.86 -3.99 -7.07
C ILE A 54 -6.50 -5.21 -7.74
N GLU A 55 -5.84 -6.35 -7.64
CA GLU A 55 -6.35 -7.65 -8.15
C GLU A 55 -6.99 -8.50 -7.06
N ASN A 56 -6.84 -8.08 -5.80
CA ASN A 56 -7.36 -8.84 -4.67
C ASN A 56 -8.89 -8.76 -4.65
N LYS A 57 -9.55 -9.89 -4.91
CA LYS A 57 -11.02 -9.98 -4.91
C LYS A 57 -11.65 -9.47 -3.61
N GLY A 58 -11.03 -9.75 -2.45
CA GLY A 58 -11.50 -9.28 -1.16
C GLY A 58 -11.44 -7.76 -1.04
N THR A 59 -10.34 -7.14 -1.47
CA THR A 59 -10.25 -5.68 -1.52
C THR A 59 -11.27 -5.09 -2.49
N LEU A 60 -11.45 -5.68 -3.68
CA LEU A 60 -12.42 -5.20 -4.67
C LEU A 60 -13.87 -5.21 -4.14
N VAL A 61 -14.24 -6.21 -3.34
CA VAL A 61 -15.56 -6.26 -2.68
C VAL A 61 -15.70 -5.12 -1.68
N LEU A 62 -14.68 -4.91 -0.82
CA LEU A 62 -14.69 -3.80 0.15
C LEU A 62 -14.73 -2.44 -0.54
N THR A 63 -14.03 -2.28 -1.67
CA THR A 63 -14.07 -1.06 -2.48
C THR A 63 -15.47 -0.80 -3.05
N ARG A 64 -16.14 -1.82 -3.60
CA ARG A 64 -17.54 -1.67 -4.05
C ARG A 64 -18.49 -1.28 -2.92
N GLN A 65 -18.36 -1.96 -1.78
CA GLN A 65 -19.14 -1.64 -0.59
C GLN A 65 -18.90 -0.22 -0.10
N ALA A 66 -17.67 0.29 -0.22
CA ALA A 66 -17.36 1.67 0.11
C ALA A 66 -18.04 2.64 -0.87
N LEU A 67 -17.98 2.39 -2.19
CA LEU A 67 -18.64 3.22 -3.20
C LEU A 67 -20.17 3.25 -3.05
N ASP A 68 -20.78 2.17 -2.57
CA ASP A 68 -22.22 2.10 -2.26
C ASP A 68 -22.66 3.04 -1.11
N THR A 69 -21.71 3.51 -0.30
CA THR A 69 -21.98 4.48 0.78
C THR A 69 -22.01 5.93 0.30
N LEU A 70 -21.58 6.20 -0.94
CA LEU A 70 -21.57 7.54 -1.51
C LEU A 70 -22.99 7.99 -1.91
N ALA A 71 -23.18 9.30 -1.94
CA ALA A 71 -24.41 9.94 -2.41
C ALA A 71 -24.07 10.95 -3.53
N PRO A 72 -24.39 10.65 -4.80
CA PRO A 72 -25.05 9.45 -5.31
C PRO A 72 -24.16 8.20 -5.22
N LYS A 73 -24.79 7.02 -5.16
CA LYS A 73 -24.07 5.74 -5.18
C LYS A 73 -23.27 5.60 -6.47
N GLN A 74 -22.05 5.10 -6.37
CA GLN A 74 -21.21 4.83 -7.53
C GLN A 74 -21.06 3.32 -7.69
N SER A 75 -21.36 2.80 -8.89
CA SER A 75 -21.17 1.38 -9.22
C SER A 75 -19.75 1.07 -9.68
N GLU A 76 -19.01 2.10 -10.11
CA GLU A 76 -17.67 1.99 -10.68
C GLU A 76 -16.73 3.04 -10.08
N LEU A 77 -15.44 2.79 -10.21
CA LEU A 77 -14.42 3.76 -9.83
C LEU A 77 -14.50 4.96 -10.77
N SER A 78 -14.65 6.15 -10.20
CA SER A 78 -14.54 7.40 -10.94
C SER A 78 -13.11 7.60 -11.46
N VAL A 79 -12.98 8.34 -12.57
CA VAL A 79 -11.67 8.79 -13.06
C VAL A 79 -10.98 9.60 -11.96
N TRP A 80 -9.66 9.45 -11.84
CA TRP A 80 -8.84 10.19 -10.87
C TRP A 80 -9.23 11.68 -10.83
N PRO A 81 -9.43 12.29 -9.64
CA PRO A 81 -9.08 11.82 -8.29
C PRO A 81 -10.05 10.82 -7.66
N GLY A 82 -11.15 10.45 -8.34
CA GLY A 82 -12.06 9.42 -7.87
C GLY A 82 -12.87 9.86 -6.64
N SER A 83 -13.05 8.92 -5.71
CA SER A 83 -13.78 9.13 -4.44
C SER A 83 -12.86 9.02 -3.24
N GLU A 84 -13.06 9.90 -2.26
CA GLU A 84 -12.28 9.94 -1.02
C GLU A 84 -13.11 9.39 0.16
N PHE A 85 -12.47 8.59 1.01
CA PHE A 85 -13.09 8.04 2.20
C PHE A 85 -12.25 8.39 3.42
N ALA A 86 -12.80 9.25 4.29
CA ALA A 86 -12.11 9.64 5.51
C ALA A 86 -11.87 8.41 6.42
N MET A 87 -10.67 8.26 7.00
CA MET A 87 -10.31 7.15 7.90
C MET A 87 -11.23 6.98 9.13
N GLY A 88 -11.96 8.03 9.53
CA GLY A 88 -12.96 7.96 10.61
C GLY A 88 -14.29 7.32 10.21
N THR A 89 -14.49 7.04 8.91
CA THR A 89 -15.73 6.47 8.38
C THR A 89 -15.63 4.95 8.29
N LYS A 90 -16.78 4.25 8.38
CA LYS A 90 -16.86 2.81 8.14
C LYS A 90 -16.21 2.37 6.80
N PRO A 91 -16.47 3.02 5.65
CA PRO A 91 -15.80 2.66 4.40
C PRO A 91 -14.29 2.91 4.43
N GLY A 92 -13.83 4.02 5.02
CA GLY A 92 -12.39 4.27 5.21
C GLY A 92 -11.70 3.19 6.04
N GLN A 93 -12.31 2.79 7.16
CA GLN A 93 -11.81 1.70 8.02
C GLN A 93 -11.83 0.34 7.33
N ALA A 94 -12.86 0.05 6.53
CA ALA A 94 -12.95 -1.18 5.75
C ALA A 94 -11.82 -1.26 4.69
N LEU A 95 -11.54 -0.16 4.01
CA LEU A 95 -10.44 -0.06 3.06
C LEU A 95 -9.08 -0.17 3.77
N LEU A 96 -8.93 0.44 4.95
CA LEU A 96 -7.72 0.33 5.77
C LEU A 96 -7.48 -1.11 6.28
N GLY A 97 -8.54 -1.83 6.64
CA GLY A 97 -8.48 -3.24 7.06
C GLY A 97 -8.33 -4.22 5.90
N SER A 98 -8.46 -3.76 4.66
CA SER A 98 -8.36 -4.61 3.47
C SER A 98 -6.95 -5.22 3.33
N PRO A 99 -6.78 -6.29 2.54
CA PRO A 99 -5.45 -6.79 2.16
C PRO A 99 -4.50 -5.70 1.63
N VAL A 100 -5.03 -4.65 0.98
CA VAL A 100 -4.23 -3.52 0.50
C VAL A 100 -3.91 -2.54 1.64
N GLY A 101 -4.87 -2.20 2.51
CA GLY A 101 -4.56 -1.34 3.65
C GLY A 101 -3.59 -1.98 4.66
N ARG A 102 -3.59 -3.31 4.78
CA ARG A 102 -2.68 -4.03 5.68
C ARG A 102 -1.21 -3.88 5.32
N TRP A 103 -0.83 -3.89 4.04
CA TRP A 103 0.59 -3.72 3.70
C TRP A 103 1.09 -2.32 4.06
N VAL A 104 0.23 -1.31 3.93
CA VAL A 104 0.53 0.06 4.35
C VAL A 104 0.76 0.11 5.87
N GLY A 105 -0.08 -0.59 6.64
CA GLY A 105 0.10 -0.76 8.08
C GLY A 105 1.42 -1.41 8.44
N TYR A 106 1.77 -2.53 7.79
CA TYR A 106 3.06 -3.20 8.00
C TYR A 106 4.24 -2.30 7.63
N PHE A 107 4.17 -1.59 6.51
CA PHE A 107 5.20 -0.64 6.09
C PHE A 107 5.47 0.42 7.17
N LEU A 108 4.42 1.04 7.70
CA LEU A 108 4.57 2.06 8.73
C LEU A 108 5.10 1.48 10.04
N MET A 109 4.55 0.34 10.48
CA MET A 109 4.94 -0.30 11.74
C MET A 109 6.38 -0.80 11.72
N GLN A 110 6.79 -1.47 10.65
CA GLN A 110 8.14 -2.06 10.51
C GLN A 110 9.23 -1.00 10.35
N HIS A 111 8.89 0.15 9.77
CA HIS A 111 9.87 1.20 9.46
C HIS A 111 9.67 2.50 10.26
N MET A 112 8.83 2.48 11.29
CA MET A 112 8.45 3.66 12.08
C MET A 112 9.68 4.39 12.64
N ASN A 113 10.67 3.63 13.11
CA ASN A 113 11.91 4.16 13.68
C ASN A 113 12.73 4.92 12.64
N GLN A 114 12.87 4.38 11.42
CA GLN A 114 13.55 5.07 10.31
C GLN A 114 12.75 6.28 9.81
N LEU A 115 11.42 6.24 9.96
CA LEU A 115 10.50 7.29 9.55
C LEU A 115 10.37 8.46 10.55
N GLY A 116 11.04 8.39 11.71
CA GLY A 116 11.06 9.46 12.71
C GLY A 116 10.03 9.30 13.85
N GLY A 117 9.45 8.11 14.02
CA GLY A 117 8.76 7.70 15.25
C GLY A 117 7.27 8.05 15.36
N THR A 118 6.70 8.92 14.53
CA THR A 118 5.28 9.35 14.66
C THR A 118 4.58 9.54 13.32
N LYS A 119 4.56 8.51 12.46
CA LYS A 119 3.72 8.51 11.26
C LYS A 119 2.41 7.78 11.50
N PHE A 120 1.31 8.43 11.14
CA PHE A 120 -0.03 7.87 11.18
C PHE A 120 -0.70 8.03 9.82
N LEU A 121 -1.60 7.10 9.50
CA LEU A 121 -2.45 7.22 8.34
C LEU A 121 -3.54 8.23 8.65
N SER A 122 -3.65 9.23 7.80
CA SER A 122 -4.68 10.24 7.86
C SER A 122 -5.16 10.49 6.45
N LYS A 123 -6.41 10.95 6.36
CA LYS A 123 -7.20 11.10 5.14
C LYS A 123 -7.79 9.77 4.71
#